data_AF-A0A2H9MDW9-F1
#
_entry.id   AF-A0A2H9MDW9-F1
#
_cell.length_a   1.000
_cell.length_b   1.000
_cell.length_c   1.000
_cell.angle_alpha   90.00
_cell.angle_beta   90.00
_cell.angle_gamma   90.00
#
_symmetry.space_group_name_H-M   'P 1'
#
loop_
_entity.id
_entity.type
_entity.pdbx_description
1 polymer ?
#
loop_
_entity_poly.entity_id
_entity_poly.type
_entity_poly.pdbx_seq_one_letter_code
_entity_poly.pdbx_strand_id
1 'polypeptide(L)'
;MKKLLTVISIIAILITILGCNRSNFKVNITDSKTGFPIEGKIQVNGKSVKINEGILYLNEGDYTIEKEGYGNLNLGINGNRTNNISTYMEPISYLIILTDNQNTKILIDEAERKGKIEEESIIISPVNEGQHSIVIEAPFYITKKITEEFHKGENLINANLALDSEKVQELLKNIEFPEDNKNFNFSITITGDISKNKFSYDLEGAVKNNLIENISDNNVSYTFKNSEPFINNEQVDDLERATILKFARDTIQEFLQFKEKIKSLNLKDANTDSISFTGEREFEDRKFSETIKLTLYENKVSSVTVNISSQDLQVDLEATISITIN
;
A
#
# COMPACT_ATOMS: atom_id res chain seq x y z
N MET A 1 5.23 16.80 -77.14
CA MET A 1 4.00 16.38 -76.41
C MET A 1 4.05 14.94 -75.90
N LYS A 2 4.31 13.91 -76.72
CA LYS A 2 4.35 12.51 -76.26
C LYS A 2 5.33 12.23 -75.09
N LYS A 3 6.56 12.78 -75.14
CA LYS A 3 7.55 12.60 -74.05
C LYS A 3 7.15 13.26 -72.71
N LEU A 4 6.41 14.37 -72.76
CA LEU A 4 5.93 15.06 -71.56
C LEU A 4 4.78 14.28 -70.90
N LEU A 5 3.87 13.73 -71.72
CA LEU A 5 2.82 12.82 -71.27
C LEU A 5 3.39 11.56 -70.63
N THR A 6 4.44 10.95 -71.19
CA THR A 6 5.06 9.75 -70.60
C THR A 6 5.71 10.03 -69.24
N VAL A 7 6.36 11.19 -69.07
CA VAL A 7 6.96 11.59 -67.78
C VAL A 7 5.88 11.89 -66.74
N ILE A 8 4.80 12.56 -67.12
CA ILE A 8 3.65 12.80 -66.24
C ILE A 8 2.96 11.48 -65.86
N SER A 9 2.84 10.51 -66.78
CA SER A 9 2.30 9.18 -66.48
C SER A 9 3.20 8.39 -65.53
N ILE A 10 4.53 8.45 -65.69
CA ILE A 10 5.47 7.77 -64.80
C ILE A 10 5.47 8.42 -63.40
N ILE A 11 5.42 9.74 -63.31
CA ILE A 11 5.30 10.47 -62.03
C ILE A 11 3.94 10.21 -61.38
N ALA A 12 2.85 10.18 -62.14
CA ALA A 12 1.52 9.83 -61.63
C ALA A 12 1.47 8.38 -61.13
N ILE A 13 2.10 7.43 -61.85
CA ILE A 13 2.23 6.02 -61.43
C ILE A 13 3.08 5.92 -60.15
N LEU A 14 4.20 6.66 -60.07
CA LEU A 14 5.05 6.72 -58.87
C LEU A 14 4.31 7.34 -57.67
N ILE A 15 3.49 8.38 -57.87
CA ILE A 15 2.65 8.98 -56.83
C ILE A 15 1.52 8.03 -56.40
N THR A 16 0.94 7.24 -57.30
CA THR A 16 -0.07 6.23 -56.94
C THR A 16 0.51 4.99 -56.26
N ILE A 17 1.76 4.61 -56.54
CA ILE A 17 2.43 3.46 -55.89
C ILE A 17 3.02 3.83 -54.52
N LEU A 18 3.42 5.10 -54.32
CA LEU A 18 3.87 5.62 -53.02
C LEU A 18 2.73 6.16 -52.14
N GLY A 19 1.51 6.29 -52.71
CA GLY A 19 0.30 6.72 -52.02
C GLY A 19 -0.48 5.58 -51.35
N CYS A 20 0.19 4.63 -50.71
CA CYS A 20 -0.43 3.81 -49.68
C CYS A 20 0.06 4.34 -48.33
N ASN A 21 -0.71 5.24 -47.73
CA ASN A 21 -0.64 5.46 -46.28
C ASN A 21 -0.95 4.11 -45.62
N ARG A 22 0.09 3.32 -45.35
CA ARG A 22 0.02 2.19 -44.45
C ARG A 22 -0.18 2.77 -43.06
N SER A 23 -1.43 2.92 -42.66
CA SER A 23 -1.83 3.27 -41.30
C SER A 23 -1.28 2.17 -40.38
N ASN A 24 -0.18 2.47 -39.69
CA ASN A 24 0.31 1.63 -38.60
C ASN A 24 -0.59 1.89 -37.38
N PHE A 25 -1.42 0.92 -37.04
CA PHE A 25 -2.24 0.92 -35.84
C PHE A 25 -1.38 0.53 -34.64
N LYS A 26 -1.48 1.32 -33.57
CA LYS A 26 -0.94 0.98 -32.26
C LYS A 26 -1.90 0.00 -31.58
N VAL A 27 -1.43 -1.22 -31.31
CA VAL A 27 -2.17 -2.25 -30.58
C VAL A 27 -1.53 -2.39 -29.20
N ASN A 28 -2.30 -2.12 -28.14
CA ASN A 28 -1.89 -2.40 -26.76
C ASN A 28 -2.44 -3.77 -26.38
N ILE A 29 -1.55 -4.69 -26.05
CA ILE A 29 -1.84 -6.06 -25.65
C ILE A 29 -1.57 -6.17 -24.15
N THR A 30 -2.61 -6.48 -23.40
CA THR A 30 -2.55 -6.61 -21.95
C THR A 30 -3.00 -8.01 -21.52
N ASP A 31 -2.53 -8.44 -20.36
CA ASP A 31 -3.01 -9.64 -19.70
C ASP A 31 -4.43 -9.39 -19.16
N SER A 32 -5.37 -10.28 -19.48
CA SER A 32 -6.78 -10.15 -19.09
C SER A 32 -7.05 -10.24 -17.58
N LYS A 33 -6.15 -10.85 -16.80
CA LYS A 33 -6.32 -11.08 -15.35
C LYS A 33 -5.67 -9.98 -14.52
N THR A 34 -4.45 -9.59 -14.90
CA THR A 34 -3.67 -8.59 -14.19
C THR A 34 -3.84 -7.18 -14.75
N GLY A 35 -4.24 -7.05 -16.02
CA GLY A 35 -4.25 -5.78 -16.75
C GLY A 35 -2.86 -5.26 -17.12
N PHE A 36 -1.80 -6.00 -16.78
CA PHE A 36 -0.43 -5.60 -17.08
C PHE A 36 -0.12 -5.73 -18.58
N PRO A 37 0.73 -4.85 -19.13
CA PRO A 37 1.16 -4.98 -20.52
C PRO A 37 1.96 -6.26 -20.75
N ILE A 38 1.72 -6.95 -21.86
CA ILE A 38 2.48 -8.14 -22.24
C ILE A 38 3.82 -7.72 -22.85
N GLU A 39 4.92 -8.26 -22.35
CA GLU A 39 6.26 -7.89 -22.81
C GLU A 39 7.07 -9.06 -23.35
N GLY A 40 8.14 -8.74 -24.07
CA GLY A 40 9.11 -9.70 -24.56
C GLY A 40 8.80 -10.22 -25.96
N LYS A 41 9.18 -11.48 -26.21
CA LYS A 41 9.07 -12.10 -27.53
C LYS A 41 7.69 -12.71 -27.73
N ILE A 42 6.98 -12.26 -28.76
CA ILE A 42 5.71 -12.81 -29.25
C ILE A 42 5.88 -13.35 -30.68
N GLN A 43 4.91 -14.13 -31.16
CA GLN A 43 4.80 -14.48 -32.58
C GLN A 43 3.58 -13.79 -33.18
N VAL A 44 3.75 -13.21 -34.37
CA VAL A 44 2.67 -12.61 -35.17
C VAL A 44 2.66 -13.31 -36.52
N ASN A 45 1.61 -14.09 -36.81
CA ASN A 45 1.53 -14.97 -37.99
C ASN A 45 2.80 -15.84 -38.15
N GLY A 46 3.27 -16.42 -37.04
CA GLY A 46 4.49 -17.26 -36.98
C GLY A 46 5.82 -16.49 -37.03
N LYS A 47 5.82 -15.16 -37.16
CA LYS A 47 7.05 -14.35 -37.14
C LYS A 47 7.31 -13.79 -35.76
N SER A 48 8.52 -13.99 -35.26
CA SER A 48 8.94 -13.46 -33.97
C SER A 48 9.05 -11.93 -33.98
N VAL A 49 8.41 -11.28 -33.01
CA VAL A 49 8.47 -9.84 -32.77
C VAL A 49 8.74 -9.59 -31.29
N LYS A 50 9.57 -8.60 -30.96
CA LYS A 50 9.76 -8.16 -29.58
C LYS A 50 8.87 -6.95 -29.31
N ILE A 51 8.07 -7.01 -28.25
CA ILE A 51 7.23 -5.92 -27.78
C ILE A 51 7.68 -5.46 -26.39
N ASN A 52 7.52 -4.18 -26.12
CA ASN A 52 7.77 -3.56 -24.82
C ASN A 52 6.49 -2.79 -24.44
N GLU A 53 6.17 -2.72 -23.15
CA GLU A 53 4.99 -2.01 -22.65
C GLU A 53 3.67 -2.46 -23.32
N GLY A 54 3.58 -3.71 -23.79
CA GLY A 54 2.39 -4.22 -24.47
C GLY A 54 2.15 -3.64 -25.88
N ILE A 55 3.05 -2.84 -26.43
CA ILE A 55 2.79 -2.11 -27.67
C ILE A 55 3.28 -2.89 -28.89
N LEU A 56 2.37 -3.12 -29.84
CA LEU A 56 2.64 -3.70 -31.15
C LEU A 56 2.08 -2.79 -32.25
N TYR A 57 2.88 -2.53 -33.29
CA TYR A 57 2.42 -1.76 -34.46
C TYR A 57 2.08 -2.69 -35.61
N LEU A 58 0.83 -2.65 -36.06
CA LEU A 58 0.31 -3.51 -37.13
C LEU A 58 -0.34 -2.68 -38.22
N ASN A 59 -0.34 -3.19 -39.45
CA ASN A 59 -1.12 -2.61 -40.53
C ASN A 59 -2.54 -3.16 -40.49
N GLU A 60 -3.39 -2.72 -41.41
CA GLU A 60 -4.68 -3.37 -41.64
C GLU A 60 -4.48 -4.83 -42.09
N GLY A 61 -5.34 -5.71 -41.57
CA GLY A 61 -5.29 -7.15 -41.83
C GLY A 61 -5.68 -7.99 -40.62
N ASP A 62 -5.71 -9.30 -40.85
CA ASP A 62 -5.97 -10.31 -39.82
C ASP A 62 -4.66 -10.92 -39.31
N TYR A 63 -4.55 -11.02 -37.99
CA TYR A 63 -3.35 -11.47 -37.30
C TYR A 63 -3.69 -12.54 -36.26
N THR A 64 -2.89 -13.59 -36.23
CA THR A 64 -2.80 -14.52 -35.09
C THR A 64 -1.56 -14.16 -34.30
N ILE A 65 -1.76 -13.83 -33.02
CA ILE A 65 -0.72 -13.45 -32.07
C ILE A 65 -0.58 -14.54 -31.02
N GLU A 66 0.64 -15.02 -30.81
CA GLU A 66 0.95 -16.11 -29.88
C GLU A 66 2.04 -15.68 -28.90
N LYS A 67 1.87 -16.07 -27.64
CA LYS A 67 2.85 -15.85 -26.57
C LYS A 67 2.81 -17.05 -25.63
N GLU A 68 3.99 -17.56 -25.27
CA GLU A 68 4.11 -18.61 -24.27
C GLU A 68 3.39 -18.21 -22.97
N GLY A 69 2.57 -19.13 -22.45
CA GLY A 69 1.72 -18.94 -21.27
C GLY A 69 0.31 -18.42 -21.58
N TYR A 70 -0.01 -18.09 -22.84
CA TYR A 70 -1.29 -17.50 -23.24
C TYR A 70 -1.99 -18.26 -24.37
N GLY A 71 -3.31 -18.12 -24.43
CA GLY A 71 -4.09 -18.55 -25.59
C GLY A 71 -3.82 -17.68 -26.82
N ASN A 72 -4.03 -18.27 -28.01
CA ASN A 72 -3.88 -17.55 -29.27
C ASN A 72 -4.89 -16.40 -29.39
N LEU A 73 -4.41 -15.21 -29.72
CA LEU A 73 -5.23 -14.04 -29.97
C LEU A 73 -5.40 -13.84 -31.47
N ASN A 74 -6.64 -13.88 -31.95
CA ASN A 74 -6.97 -13.52 -33.34
C ASN A 74 -7.50 -12.08 -33.37
N LEU A 75 -6.81 -11.20 -34.10
CA LEU A 75 -7.09 -9.77 -34.17
C LEU A 75 -7.26 -9.32 -35.62
N GLY A 76 -8.43 -8.76 -35.95
CA GLY A 76 -8.69 -8.07 -37.22
C GLY A 76 -8.59 -6.56 -37.06
N ILE A 77 -7.78 -5.92 -37.92
CA ILE A 77 -7.54 -4.47 -37.96
C ILE A 77 -8.10 -3.90 -39.26
N ASN A 78 -9.11 -3.03 -39.15
CA ASN A 78 -9.80 -2.42 -40.29
C ASN A 78 -9.72 -0.89 -40.21
N GLY A 79 -9.56 -0.23 -41.37
CA GLY A 79 -9.34 1.23 -41.53
C GLY A 79 -10.40 2.20 -40.98
N ASN A 80 -11.50 1.70 -40.41
CA ASN A 80 -12.53 2.52 -39.77
C ASN A 80 -12.38 2.64 -38.23
N ARG A 81 -11.33 2.03 -37.65
CA ARG A 81 -11.06 2.10 -36.21
C ARG A 81 -10.09 3.24 -35.88
N THR A 82 -10.12 3.71 -34.64
CA THR A 82 -9.07 4.58 -34.09
C THR A 82 -7.70 3.94 -34.29
N ASN A 83 -6.66 4.74 -34.57
CA ASN A 83 -5.26 4.28 -34.70
C ASN A 83 -4.68 3.64 -33.42
N ASN A 84 -5.50 3.52 -32.37
CA ASN A 84 -5.17 2.90 -31.09
C ASN A 84 -6.22 1.83 -30.78
N ILE A 85 -5.78 0.60 -30.58
CA ILE A 85 -6.61 -0.58 -30.32
C ILE A 85 -6.11 -1.19 -29.01
N SER A 86 -6.99 -1.42 -28.05
CA SER A 86 -6.67 -2.16 -26.82
C SER A 86 -7.29 -3.56 -26.91
N THR A 87 -6.49 -4.57 -26.60
CA THR A 87 -6.90 -5.97 -26.62
C THR A 87 -6.26 -6.72 -25.46
N TYR A 88 -6.85 -7.86 -25.14
CA TYR A 88 -6.43 -8.71 -24.04
C TYR A 88 -5.99 -10.08 -24.57
N MET A 89 -4.98 -10.68 -23.94
CA MET A 89 -4.71 -12.11 -24.08
C MET A 89 -5.15 -12.82 -22.79
N GLU A 90 -5.82 -13.95 -22.97
CA GLU A 90 -6.18 -14.84 -21.87
C GLU A 90 -4.99 -15.76 -21.53
N PRO A 91 -4.49 -15.76 -20.28
CA PRO A 91 -3.47 -16.71 -19.88
C PRO A 91 -4.03 -18.14 -19.93
N ILE A 92 -3.19 -19.12 -20.25
CA ILE A 92 -3.58 -20.55 -20.19
C ILE A 92 -3.85 -20.95 -18.74
N SER A 93 -3.02 -20.44 -17.83
CA SER A 93 -3.10 -20.68 -16.40
C SER A 93 -2.67 -19.42 -15.64
N TYR A 94 -3.31 -19.16 -14.51
CA TYR A 94 -2.99 -18.06 -13.60
C TYR A 94 -3.16 -18.50 -12.14
N LEU A 95 -2.51 -17.78 -11.23
CA LEU A 95 -2.51 -18.06 -9.80
C LEU A 95 -3.16 -16.90 -9.05
N ILE A 96 -4.08 -17.22 -8.14
CA ILE A 96 -4.61 -16.32 -7.11
C ILE A 96 -4.04 -16.76 -5.77
N ILE A 97 -3.33 -15.85 -5.11
CA ILE A 97 -2.83 -16.03 -3.75
C ILE A 97 -3.73 -15.23 -2.81
N LEU A 98 -4.47 -15.91 -1.95
CA LEU A 98 -5.23 -15.28 -0.87
C LEU A 98 -4.27 -14.97 0.28
N THR A 99 -4.16 -13.70 0.64
CA THR A 99 -3.26 -13.21 1.68
C THR A 99 -3.78 -11.88 2.23
N ASP A 100 -3.66 -11.70 3.55
CA ASP A 100 -3.87 -10.44 4.25
C ASP A 100 -2.65 -9.49 4.12
N ASN A 101 -1.50 -10.02 3.70
CA ASN A 101 -0.28 -9.25 3.50
C ASN A 101 -0.07 -8.87 2.02
N GLN A 102 -0.19 -7.58 1.71
CA GLN A 102 -0.05 -7.05 0.35
C GLN A 102 1.39 -6.70 -0.05
N ASN A 103 2.29 -6.57 0.93
CA ASN A 103 3.71 -6.24 0.70
C ASN A 103 4.56 -7.52 0.64
N THR A 104 4.07 -8.48 -0.13
CA THR A 104 4.63 -9.83 -0.18
C THR A 104 5.42 -10.04 -1.45
N LYS A 105 6.65 -10.53 -1.31
CA LYS A 105 7.48 -10.99 -2.41
C LYS A 105 7.18 -12.46 -2.70
N ILE A 106 6.87 -12.76 -3.96
CA ILE A 106 6.48 -14.11 -4.39
C ILE A 106 7.49 -14.62 -5.40
N LEU A 107 8.06 -15.80 -5.11
CA LEU A 107 8.95 -16.53 -6.00
C LEU A 107 8.22 -17.80 -6.47
N ILE A 108 8.20 -18.05 -7.78
CA ILE A 108 7.76 -19.33 -8.36
C ILE A 108 8.96 -19.91 -9.11
N ASP A 109 9.40 -21.09 -8.67
CA ASP A 109 10.63 -21.75 -9.15
C ASP A 109 11.85 -20.82 -9.14
N GLU A 110 12.07 -20.17 -7.98
CA GLU A 110 13.17 -19.23 -7.72
C GLU A 110 13.09 -17.90 -8.50
N ALA A 111 12.13 -17.74 -9.43
CA ALA A 111 11.93 -16.50 -10.17
C ALA A 111 10.89 -15.62 -9.49
N GLU A 112 11.25 -14.35 -9.23
CA GLU A 112 10.32 -13.36 -8.71
C GLU A 112 9.18 -13.09 -9.69
N ARG A 113 7.96 -13.06 -9.16
CA ARG A 113 6.73 -12.80 -9.90
C ARG A 113 6.05 -11.56 -9.34
N LYS A 114 5.73 -10.64 -10.23
CA LYS A 114 4.87 -9.50 -9.91
C LYS A 114 3.43 -9.91 -10.14
N GLY A 115 2.55 -9.54 -9.22
CA GLY A 115 1.11 -9.75 -9.33
C GLY A 115 0.33 -8.46 -9.25
N LYS A 116 -0.93 -8.52 -9.68
CA LYS A 116 -1.92 -7.47 -9.43
C LYS A 116 -2.43 -7.63 -7.99
N ILE A 117 -2.33 -6.58 -7.21
CA ILE A 117 -2.83 -6.52 -5.83
C ILE A 117 -4.32 -6.15 -5.85
N GLU A 118 -5.14 -6.95 -5.19
CA GLU A 118 -6.54 -6.70 -4.84
C GLU A 118 -6.71 -6.85 -3.31
N GLU A 119 -7.80 -6.35 -2.71
CA GLU A 119 -7.96 -6.17 -1.25
C GLU A 119 -7.43 -7.34 -0.39
N GLU A 120 -7.73 -8.58 -0.76
CA GLU A 120 -7.32 -9.80 -0.03
C GLU A 120 -6.63 -10.83 -0.94
N SER A 121 -6.15 -10.41 -2.10
CA SER A 121 -5.50 -11.35 -3.02
C SER A 121 -4.43 -10.73 -3.92
N ILE A 122 -3.50 -11.57 -4.35
CA ILE A 122 -2.50 -11.23 -5.35
C ILE A 122 -2.67 -12.17 -6.54
N ILE A 123 -2.90 -11.60 -7.73
CA ILE A 123 -3.09 -12.35 -8.98
C ILE A 123 -1.78 -12.35 -9.77
N ILE A 124 -1.22 -13.54 -10.02
CA ILE A 124 -0.01 -13.73 -10.86
C ILE A 124 -0.42 -14.38 -12.17
N SER A 125 -0.02 -13.75 -13.28
CA SER A 125 -0.33 -14.25 -14.62
C SER A 125 0.78 -13.90 -15.63
N PRO A 126 1.09 -14.81 -16.57
CA PRO A 126 0.66 -16.20 -16.62
C PRO A 126 1.50 -17.04 -15.65
N VAL A 127 1.03 -18.25 -15.34
CA VAL A 127 1.85 -19.32 -14.74
C VAL A 127 1.87 -20.53 -15.66
N ASN A 128 2.93 -21.35 -15.56
CA ASN A 128 3.02 -22.59 -16.33
C ASN A 128 2.22 -23.70 -15.63
N GLU A 129 1.76 -24.69 -16.39
CA GLU A 129 1.17 -25.90 -15.83
C GLU A 129 2.27 -26.84 -15.32
N GLY A 130 1.96 -27.63 -14.29
CA GLY A 130 2.87 -28.61 -13.69
C GLY A 130 3.19 -28.33 -12.23
N GLN A 131 4.15 -29.06 -11.68
CA GLN A 131 4.54 -28.93 -10.27
C GLN A 131 5.51 -27.76 -10.07
N HIS A 132 5.18 -26.87 -9.14
CA HIS A 132 5.93 -25.65 -8.87
C HIS A 132 6.29 -25.52 -7.40
N SER A 133 7.44 -24.89 -7.14
CA SER A 133 7.86 -24.48 -5.80
C SER A 133 7.58 -22.99 -5.61
N ILE A 134 6.80 -22.64 -4.60
CA ILE A 134 6.36 -21.28 -4.33
C ILE A 134 6.92 -20.84 -2.99
N VAL A 135 7.62 -19.70 -2.98
CA VAL A 135 8.14 -19.09 -1.76
C VAL A 135 7.53 -17.70 -1.62
N ILE A 136 6.94 -17.46 -0.45
CA ILE A 136 6.19 -16.26 -0.13
C ILE A 136 6.87 -15.61 1.07
N GLU A 137 7.41 -14.40 0.86
CA GLU A 137 8.26 -13.68 1.79
C GLU A 137 7.66 -12.31 2.09
N ALA A 138 7.55 -11.95 3.37
CA ALA A 138 7.23 -10.59 3.78
C ALA A 138 8.11 -10.20 4.99
N PRO A 139 8.46 -8.91 5.15
CA PRO A 139 9.22 -8.43 6.30
C PRO A 139 8.53 -8.80 7.62
N PHE A 140 9.27 -9.32 8.61
CA PHE A 140 8.74 -9.71 9.93
C PHE A 140 7.74 -10.86 9.94
N TYR A 141 7.56 -11.56 8.82
CA TYR A 141 6.76 -12.78 8.74
C TYR A 141 7.65 -14.00 8.50
N ILE A 142 7.15 -15.16 8.93
CA ILE A 142 7.76 -16.46 8.65
C ILE A 142 7.55 -16.78 7.18
N THR A 143 8.64 -16.99 6.45
CA THR A 143 8.59 -17.39 5.04
C THR A 143 7.76 -18.65 4.86
N LYS A 144 6.76 -18.59 3.98
CA LYS A 144 5.93 -19.75 3.63
C LYS A 144 6.47 -20.38 2.36
N LYS A 145 6.65 -21.71 2.39
CA LYS A 145 7.06 -22.51 1.24
C LYS A 145 5.96 -23.52 0.91
N ILE A 146 5.53 -23.54 -0.34
CA ILE A 146 4.42 -24.37 -0.83
C ILE A 146 4.89 -25.09 -2.08
N THR A 147 4.51 -26.35 -2.22
CA THR A 147 4.65 -27.08 -3.48
C THR A 147 3.24 -27.38 -3.98
N GLU A 148 2.90 -26.87 -5.15
CA GLU A 148 1.56 -26.98 -5.72
C GLU A 148 1.66 -27.43 -7.18
N GLU A 149 0.67 -28.19 -7.64
CA GLU A 149 0.53 -28.52 -9.06
C GLU A 149 -0.44 -27.53 -9.71
N PHE A 150 0.06 -26.74 -10.66
CA PHE A 150 -0.77 -25.82 -11.42
C PHE A 150 -1.44 -26.54 -12.59
N HIS A 151 -2.74 -26.29 -12.71
CA HIS A 151 -3.56 -26.77 -13.81
C HIS A 151 -3.95 -25.61 -14.73
N LYS A 152 -4.44 -25.96 -15.92
CA LYS A 152 -5.09 -25.01 -16.82
C LYS A 152 -6.22 -24.25 -16.12
N GLY A 153 -6.26 -22.93 -16.32
CA GLY A 153 -7.24 -22.04 -15.72
C GLY A 153 -6.78 -21.42 -14.41
N GLU A 154 -7.71 -21.27 -13.47
CA GLU A 154 -7.46 -20.65 -12.17
C GLU A 154 -6.84 -21.64 -11.18
N ASN A 155 -5.76 -21.22 -10.53
CA ASN A 155 -5.17 -21.93 -9.39
C ASN A 155 -5.27 -21.03 -8.17
N LEU A 156 -5.73 -21.59 -7.05
CA LEU A 156 -5.99 -20.83 -5.83
C LEU A 156 -5.13 -21.37 -4.68
N ILE A 157 -4.40 -20.49 -4.01
CA ILE A 157 -3.58 -20.84 -2.84
C ILE A 157 -3.90 -19.91 -1.69
N ASN A 158 -4.10 -20.45 -0.49
CA ASN A 158 -4.17 -19.67 0.74
C ASN A 158 -2.77 -19.53 1.37
N ALA A 159 -2.29 -18.29 1.44
CA ALA A 159 -0.93 -17.95 1.83
C ALA A 159 -0.82 -16.98 3.01
N ASN A 160 -1.80 -16.95 3.92
CA ASN A 160 -1.67 -16.15 5.14
C ASN A 160 -0.35 -16.49 5.87
N LEU A 161 0.42 -15.46 6.20
CA LEU A 161 1.74 -15.58 6.79
C LEU A 161 1.66 -15.43 8.30
N ALA A 162 2.36 -16.28 9.04
CA ALA A 162 2.50 -16.12 10.48
C ALA A 162 3.59 -15.08 10.79
N LEU A 163 3.38 -14.24 11.80
CA LEU A 163 4.38 -13.29 12.27
C LEU A 163 5.60 -14.02 12.85
N ASP A 164 6.78 -13.49 12.55
CA ASP A 164 8.05 -13.93 13.14
C ASP A 164 8.31 -13.12 14.40
N SER A 165 7.84 -13.64 15.54
CA SER A 165 7.93 -12.95 16.83
C SER A 165 9.37 -12.61 17.23
N GLU A 166 10.37 -13.41 16.82
CA GLU A 166 11.77 -13.13 17.16
C GLU A 166 12.27 -11.89 16.41
N LYS A 167 12.01 -11.81 15.10
CA LYS A 167 12.36 -10.62 14.29
C LYS A 167 11.67 -9.36 14.78
N VAL A 168 10.40 -9.46 15.19
CA VAL A 168 9.66 -8.32 15.72
C VAL A 168 10.26 -7.87 17.04
N GLN A 169 10.56 -8.79 17.96
CA GLN A 169 11.17 -8.44 19.24
C GLN A 169 12.57 -7.84 19.08
N GLU A 170 13.33 -8.30 18.09
CA GLU A 170 14.61 -7.69 17.72
C GLU A 170 14.43 -6.26 17.19
N LEU A 171 13.46 -6.04 16.30
CA LEU A 171 13.12 -4.70 15.82
C LEU A 171 12.76 -3.76 16.98
N LEU A 172 11.86 -4.20 17.87
CA LEU A 172 11.42 -3.40 19.02
C LEU A 172 12.56 -3.05 19.99
N LYS A 173 13.58 -3.90 20.11
CA LYS A 173 14.79 -3.60 20.90
C LYS A 173 15.67 -2.52 20.26
N ASN A 174 15.64 -2.41 18.94
CA ASN A 174 16.46 -1.47 18.17
C ASN A 174 15.76 -0.14 17.88
N ILE A 175 14.49 0.00 18.27
CA ILE A 175 13.73 1.24 18.13
C ILE A 175 14.01 2.18 19.30
N GLU A 176 14.27 3.45 18.98
CA GLU A 176 14.33 4.54 19.94
C GLU A 176 12.93 5.09 20.18
N PHE A 177 12.45 5.00 21.42
CA PHE A 177 11.14 5.52 21.81
C PHE A 177 11.26 6.98 22.27
N PRO A 178 10.17 7.76 22.25
CA PRO A 178 10.22 9.17 22.67
C PRO A 178 10.71 9.33 24.11
N GLU A 179 10.32 8.43 25.01
CA GLU A 179 10.76 8.42 26.41
C GLU A 179 12.26 8.12 26.61
N ASP A 180 12.94 7.55 25.61
CA ASP A 180 14.40 7.39 25.64
C ASP A 180 15.08 8.77 25.43
N ASN A 181 14.34 9.77 24.91
CA ASN A 181 14.75 11.16 24.81
C ASN A 181 14.17 12.00 25.95
N LYS A 182 15.05 12.55 26.79
CA LYS A 182 14.64 13.35 27.95
C LYS A 182 13.86 14.61 27.60
N ASN A 183 14.07 15.15 26.41
CA ASN A 183 13.46 16.38 25.95
C ASN A 183 13.02 16.23 24.49
N PHE A 184 11.76 16.55 24.20
CA PHE A 184 11.21 16.55 22.84
C PHE A 184 9.93 17.37 22.78
N ASN A 185 9.53 17.75 21.58
CA ASN A 185 8.24 18.38 21.32
C ASN A 185 7.26 17.35 20.75
N PHE A 186 5.97 17.58 20.96
CA PHE A 186 4.92 16.75 20.39
C PHE A 186 3.74 17.61 19.92
N SER A 187 2.97 17.08 18.98
CA SER A 187 1.64 17.54 18.65
C SER A 187 0.67 16.38 18.70
N ILE A 188 -0.57 16.61 19.12
CA ILE A 188 -1.64 15.62 19.13
C ILE A 188 -2.80 16.18 18.31
N THR A 189 -3.22 15.39 17.33
CA THR A 189 -4.42 15.62 16.54
C THR A 189 -5.41 14.51 16.89
N ILE A 190 -6.57 14.89 17.41
CA ILE A 190 -7.66 13.97 17.74
C ILE A 190 -8.81 14.25 16.77
N THR A 191 -9.17 13.25 15.99
CA THR A 191 -10.34 13.29 15.11
C THR A 191 -11.29 12.17 15.48
N GLY A 192 -12.58 12.39 15.27
CA GLY A 192 -13.53 11.31 15.49
C GLY A 192 -14.95 11.69 15.10
N ASP A 193 -15.81 10.69 15.15
CA ASP A 193 -17.24 10.81 14.99
C ASP A 193 -17.94 10.23 16.21
N ILE A 194 -18.69 11.06 16.93
CA ILE A 194 -19.55 10.64 18.03
C ILE A 194 -20.99 10.95 17.63
N SER A 195 -21.81 9.91 17.46
CA SER A 195 -23.23 10.05 17.10
C SER A 195 -23.48 10.89 15.84
N LYS A 196 -22.60 10.78 14.82
CA LYS A 196 -22.62 11.52 13.54
C LYS A 196 -22.16 12.97 13.61
N ASN A 197 -21.57 13.39 14.74
CA ASN A 197 -20.91 14.69 14.86
C ASN A 197 -19.40 14.51 14.75
N LYS A 198 -18.84 15.02 13.66
CA LYS A 198 -17.40 15.07 13.45
C LYS A 198 -16.77 16.14 14.33
N PHE A 199 -15.65 15.81 14.95
CA PHE A 199 -14.81 16.77 15.66
C PHE A 199 -13.35 16.58 15.29
N SER A 200 -12.58 17.65 15.44
CA SER A 200 -11.13 17.68 15.30
C SER A 200 -10.58 18.59 16.39
N TYR A 201 -9.51 18.17 17.03
CA TYR A 201 -8.86 18.91 18.09
C TYR A 201 -7.35 18.75 18.00
N ASP A 202 -6.64 19.86 18.07
CA ASP A 202 -5.19 19.91 17.94
C ASP A 202 -4.59 20.57 19.18
N LEU A 203 -3.52 19.96 19.69
CA LEU A 203 -2.74 20.52 20.79
C LEU A 203 -1.25 20.25 20.56
N GLU A 204 -0.41 21.12 21.09
CA GLU A 204 1.04 21.00 21.02
C GLU A 204 1.63 20.97 22.43
N GLY A 205 2.84 20.47 22.60
CA GLY A 205 3.48 20.49 23.90
C GLY A 205 4.95 20.13 23.87
N ALA A 206 5.56 20.23 25.04
CA ALA A 206 6.96 19.91 25.24
C ALA A 206 7.15 19.04 26.49
N VAL A 207 7.99 18.03 26.34
CA VAL A 207 8.51 17.21 27.43
C VAL A 207 9.91 17.66 27.77
N LYS A 208 10.21 17.75 29.06
CA LYS A 208 11.53 18.08 29.59
C LYS A 208 11.83 17.24 30.80
N ASN A 209 13.01 16.62 30.80
CA ASN A 209 13.40 15.61 31.79
C ASN A 209 12.32 14.53 32.00
N ASN A 210 11.76 13.99 30.91
CA ASN A 210 10.69 12.97 30.89
C ASN A 210 9.32 13.40 31.44
N LEU A 211 9.12 14.68 31.76
CA LEU A 211 7.86 15.22 32.26
C LEU A 211 7.30 16.26 31.29
N ILE A 212 5.99 16.25 31.08
CA ILE A 212 5.29 17.31 30.34
C ILE A 212 5.50 18.64 31.08
N GLU A 213 6.19 19.58 30.42
CA GLU A 213 6.45 20.93 30.94
C GLU A 213 5.33 21.88 30.55
N ASN A 214 4.87 21.79 29.29
CA ASN A 214 3.83 22.64 28.74
C ASN A 214 2.94 21.92 27.73
N ILE A 215 1.71 22.43 27.62
CA ILE A 215 0.74 22.10 26.58
C ILE A 215 0.18 23.44 26.06
N SER A 216 0.08 23.58 24.75
CA SER A 216 -0.58 24.68 24.07
C SER A 216 -1.82 24.17 23.35
N ASP A 217 -2.96 24.76 23.67
CA ASP A 217 -4.24 24.57 23.00
C ASP A 217 -4.66 25.93 22.46
N ASN A 218 -4.49 26.11 21.14
CA ASN A 218 -4.74 27.39 20.48
C ASN A 218 -3.98 28.55 21.18
N ASN A 219 -4.70 29.47 21.82
CA ASN A 219 -4.16 30.63 22.53
C ASN A 219 -4.00 30.42 24.04
N VAL A 220 -4.24 29.20 24.54
CA VAL A 220 -4.13 28.88 25.96
C VAL A 220 -2.89 28.03 26.20
N SER A 221 -2.01 28.50 27.08
CA SER A 221 -0.82 27.77 27.50
C SER A 221 -1.02 27.19 28.89
N TYR A 222 -0.92 25.88 29.01
CA TYR A 222 -0.89 25.15 30.26
C TYR A 222 0.56 24.82 30.61
N THR A 223 1.01 25.13 31.82
CA THR A 223 2.33 24.71 32.32
C THR A 223 2.20 23.94 33.62
N PHE A 224 3.10 23.00 33.86
CA PHE A 224 3.06 22.13 35.03
C PHE A 224 4.34 22.29 35.84
N LYS A 225 4.26 22.99 36.97
CA LYS A 225 5.42 23.22 37.86
C LYS A 225 5.18 22.45 39.15
N ASN A 226 6.12 21.56 39.51
CA ASN A 226 5.99 20.68 40.69
C ASN A 226 4.65 19.94 40.72
N SER A 227 4.19 19.47 39.55
CA SER A 227 2.89 18.80 39.35
C SER A 227 1.64 19.67 39.51
N GLU A 228 1.78 20.96 39.79
CA GLU A 228 0.66 21.91 39.85
C GLU A 228 0.43 22.60 38.49
N PRO A 229 -0.83 22.71 38.04
CA PRO A 229 -1.17 23.33 36.77
C PRO A 229 -1.24 24.85 36.86
N PHE A 230 -0.77 25.51 35.82
CA PHE A 230 -0.86 26.95 35.61
C PHE A 230 -1.46 27.21 34.23
N ILE A 231 -2.33 28.21 34.11
CA ILE A 231 -2.91 28.66 32.85
C ILE A 231 -2.37 30.05 32.55
N ASN A 232 -1.70 30.23 31.42
CA ASN A 232 -1.07 31.50 31.04
C ASN A 232 -0.19 32.10 32.16
N ASN A 233 0.53 31.22 32.87
CA ASN A 233 1.37 31.49 34.05
C ASN A 233 0.66 31.84 35.37
N GLU A 234 -0.66 31.75 35.44
CA GLU A 234 -1.43 31.90 36.69
C GLU A 234 -1.74 30.53 37.28
N GLN A 235 -1.52 30.35 38.58
CA GLN A 235 -1.83 29.09 39.26
C GLN A 235 -3.35 28.85 39.24
N VAL A 236 -3.77 27.61 38.99
CA VAL A 236 -5.18 27.26 39.03
C VAL A 236 -5.62 27.08 40.48
N ASP A 237 -6.42 28.02 40.98
CA ASP A 237 -6.93 27.99 42.35
C ASP A 237 -8.16 27.07 42.51
N ASP A 238 -8.87 26.79 41.42
CA ASP A 238 -10.04 25.91 41.43
C ASP A 238 -9.62 24.44 41.44
N LEU A 239 -10.01 23.72 42.51
CA LEU A 239 -9.59 22.34 42.74
C LEU A 239 -10.10 21.37 41.66
N GLU A 240 -11.33 21.56 41.19
CA GLU A 240 -11.92 20.69 40.17
C GLU A 240 -11.18 20.83 38.84
N ARG A 241 -10.98 22.07 38.39
CA ARG A 241 -10.20 22.39 37.19
C ARG A 241 -8.74 21.94 37.30
N ALA A 242 -8.12 22.12 38.45
CA ALA A 242 -6.76 21.64 38.68
C ALA A 242 -6.67 20.12 38.56
N THR A 243 -7.66 19.39 39.12
CA THR A 243 -7.77 17.93 38.99
C THR A 243 -7.90 17.48 37.54
N ILE A 244 -8.77 18.13 36.76
CA ILE A 244 -8.98 17.81 35.34
C ILE A 244 -7.69 18.02 34.53
N LEU A 245 -6.98 19.12 34.75
CA LEU A 245 -5.71 19.39 34.05
C LEU A 245 -4.60 18.41 34.42
N LYS A 246 -4.51 18.02 35.70
CA LYS A 246 -3.58 16.97 36.14
C LYS A 246 -3.90 15.64 35.48
N PHE A 247 -5.17 15.26 35.45
CA PHE A 247 -5.62 14.04 34.77
C PHE A 247 -5.28 14.05 33.28
N ALA A 248 -5.55 15.16 32.58
CA ALA A 248 -5.22 15.30 31.17
C ALA A 248 -3.71 15.20 30.91
N ARG A 249 -2.88 15.88 31.72
CA ARG A 249 -1.42 15.76 31.67
C ARG A 249 -0.99 14.31 31.86
N ASP A 250 -1.45 13.67 32.91
CA ASP A 250 -1.04 12.30 33.25
C ASP A 250 -1.45 11.31 32.16
N THR A 251 -2.61 11.51 31.56
CA THR A 251 -3.08 10.75 30.39
C THR A 251 -2.11 10.91 29.21
N ILE A 252 -1.80 12.15 28.81
CA ILE A 252 -0.86 12.41 27.71
C ILE A 252 0.53 11.83 28.03
N GLN A 253 1.00 11.99 29.28
CA GLN A 253 2.28 11.46 29.74
C GLN A 253 2.34 9.94 29.59
N GLU A 254 1.28 9.24 29.97
CA GLU A 254 1.16 7.79 29.82
C GLU A 254 1.11 7.37 28.34
N PHE A 255 0.50 8.19 27.48
CA PHE A 255 0.52 7.97 26.02
C PHE A 255 1.89 8.19 25.40
N LEU A 256 2.72 9.09 25.94
CA LEU A 256 4.09 9.30 25.48
C LEU A 256 5.06 8.23 26.01
N GLN A 257 4.69 7.54 27.10
CA GLN A 257 5.42 6.43 27.72
C GLN A 257 4.82 5.06 27.35
N PHE A 258 4.44 4.90 26.08
CA PHE A 258 3.67 3.76 25.59
C PHE A 258 4.49 2.48 25.37
N LYS A 259 5.82 2.49 25.59
CA LYS A 259 6.71 1.32 25.39
C LYS A 259 6.31 0.13 26.27
N GLU A 260 5.89 0.38 27.50
CA GLU A 260 5.38 -0.68 28.38
C GLU A 260 3.96 -1.12 27.96
N LYS A 261 3.13 -0.18 27.46
CA LYS A 261 1.77 -0.49 26.97
C LYS A 261 1.79 -1.45 25.78
N ILE A 262 2.72 -1.28 24.83
CA ILE A 262 2.77 -2.16 23.64
C ILE A 262 3.16 -3.61 23.97
N LYS A 263 3.81 -3.87 25.12
CA LYS A 263 4.19 -5.24 25.53
C LYS A 263 2.98 -6.12 25.87
N SER A 264 1.86 -5.53 26.25
CA SER A 264 0.62 -6.26 26.57
C SER A 264 -0.35 -6.36 25.40
N LEU A 265 -0.02 -5.76 24.26
CA LEU A 265 -0.84 -5.79 23.05
C LEU A 265 -0.39 -6.90 22.10
N ASN A 266 -1.31 -7.37 21.26
CA ASN A 266 -0.99 -8.31 20.20
C ASN A 266 -0.44 -7.56 19.00
N LEU A 267 0.71 -8.00 18.48
CA LEU A 267 1.18 -7.48 17.21
C LEU A 267 0.19 -7.86 16.11
N LYS A 268 -0.27 -6.85 15.36
CA LYS A 268 -1.19 -7.01 14.23
C LYS A 268 -0.44 -7.05 12.90
N ASP A 269 0.48 -6.11 12.72
CA ASP A 269 1.27 -5.98 11.49
C ASP A 269 2.60 -5.29 11.79
N ALA A 270 3.62 -5.57 10.99
CA ALA A 270 4.92 -4.92 11.07
C ALA A 270 5.53 -4.78 9.67
N ASN A 271 6.06 -3.60 9.39
CA ASN A 271 6.86 -3.31 8.22
C ASN A 271 8.04 -2.40 8.62
N THR A 272 8.85 -1.99 7.65
CA THR A 272 10.11 -1.28 7.91
C THR A 272 9.89 0.09 8.56
N ASP A 273 8.80 0.76 8.21
CA ASP A 273 8.48 2.13 8.59
C ASP A 273 7.30 2.24 9.57
N SER A 274 6.66 1.14 9.93
CA SER A 274 5.55 1.12 10.87
C SER A 274 5.30 -0.22 11.54
N ILE A 275 4.79 -0.17 12.77
CA ILE A 275 4.44 -1.35 13.57
C ILE A 275 3.06 -1.12 14.17
N SER A 276 2.15 -2.07 13.98
CA SER A 276 0.78 -1.97 14.47
C SER A 276 0.50 -3.05 15.50
N PHE A 277 -0.10 -2.64 16.61
CA PHE A 277 -0.57 -3.48 17.70
C PHE A 277 -2.07 -3.35 17.84
N THR A 278 -2.73 -4.41 18.30
CA THR A 278 -4.16 -4.39 18.59
C THR A 278 -4.46 -5.06 19.93
N GLY A 279 -5.51 -4.59 20.58
CA GLY A 279 -6.04 -5.18 21.79
C GLY A 279 -7.55 -4.98 21.87
N GLU A 280 -8.21 -5.90 22.56
CA GLU A 280 -9.57 -5.68 23.05
C GLU A 280 -9.48 -5.10 24.46
N ARG A 281 -10.32 -4.11 24.73
CA ARG A 281 -10.49 -3.56 26.07
C ARG A 281 -11.96 -3.50 26.43
N GLU A 282 -12.21 -3.38 27.73
CA GLU A 282 -13.53 -3.32 28.30
C GLU A 282 -13.65 -2.10 29.21
N PHE A 283 -14.72 -1.33 29.04
CA PHE A 283 -15.07 -0.20 29.90
C PHE A 283 -16.58 -0.24 30.14
N GLU A 284 -16.99 -0.32 31.40
CA GLU A 284 -18.40 -0.43 31.79
C GLU A 284 -19.15 -1.54 31.02
N ASP A 285 -18.57 -2.75 30.99
CA ASP A 285 -19.08 -3.94 30.28
C ASP A 285 -19.18 -3.80 28.74
N ARG A 286 -18.59 -2.74 28.16
CA ARG A 286 -18.57 -2.51 26.71
C ARG A 286 -17.20 -2.78 26.14
N LYS A 287 -17.17 -3.55 25.05
CA LYS A 287 -15.93 -3.87 24.35
C LYS A 287 -15.58 -2.78 23.33
N PHE A 288 -14.30 -2.47 23.25
CA PHE A 288 -13.74 -1.63 22.21
C PHE A 288 -12.46 -2.25 21.67
N SER A 289 -12.25 -2.10 20.36
CA SER A 289 -10.98 -2.46 19.73
C SER A 289 -10.08 -1.24 19.73
N GLU A 290 -8.87 -1.43 20.26
CA GLU A 290 -7.78 -0.48 20.19
C GLU A 290 -6.78 -0.97 19.15
N THR A 291 -6.33 -0.08 18.26
CA THR A 291 -5.17 -0.30 17.40
C THR A 291 -4.17 0.82 17.63
N ILE A 292 -2.94 0.47 18.02
CA ILE A 292 -1.83 1.41 18.16
C ILE A 292 -0.86 1.17 17.01
N LYS A 293 -0.68 2.18 16.15
CA LYS A 293 0.29 2.19 15.06
C LYS A 293 1.45 3.11 15.41
N LEU A 294 2.66 2.58 15.40
CA LEU A 294 3.91 3.32 15.48
C LEU A 294 4.39 3.60 14.07
N THR A 295 4.77 4.84 13.78
CA THR A 295 5.50 5.19 12.56
C THR A 295 6.95 5.46 12.92
N LEU A 296 7.87 4.95 12.10
CA LEU A 296 9.30 4.99 12.34
C LEU A 296 9.99 5.87 11.29
N TYR A 297 10.94 6.68 11.72
CA TYR A 297 11.89 7.39 10.86
C TYR A 297 13.30 7.15 11.40
N GLU A 298 14.19 6.56 10.59
CA GLU A 298 15.56 6.22 11.01
C GLU A 298 15.62 5.40 12.33
N ASN A 299 14.72 4.43 12.49
CA ASN A 299 14.51 3.61 13.70
C ASN A 299 14.04 4.37 14.96
N LYS A 300 13.62 5.62 14.82
CA LYS A 300 13.00 6.40 15.90
C LYS A 300 11.50 6.48 15.70
N VAL A 301 10.72 6.37 16.77
CA VAL A 301 9.28 6.61 16.67
C VAL A 301 9.02 8.08 16.37
N SER A 302 8.50 8.36 15.18
CA SER A 302 8.16 9.70 14.72
C SER A 302 6.70 10.05 14.96
N SER A 303 5.80 9.05 14.98
CA SER A 303 4.41 9.25 15.37
C SER A 303 3.79 7.99 15.97
N VAL A 304 2.74 8.20 16.77
CA VAL A 304 1.89 7.16 17.35
C VAL A 304 0.45 7.49 17.01
N THR A 305 -0.22 6.61 16.28
CA THR A 305 -1.66 6.71 15.99
C THR A 305 -2.41 5.66 16.79
N VAL A 306 -3.42 6.10 17.54
CA VAL A 306 -4.31 5.25 18.31
C VAL A 306 -5.70 5.34 17.72
N ASN A 307 -6.19 4.21 17.25
CA ASN A 307 -7.55 4.06 16.73
C ASN A 307 -8.37 3.29 17.74
N ILE A 308 -9.48 3.89 18.17
CA ILE A 308 -10.47 3.28 19.05
C ILE A 308 -11.78 3.23 18.28
N SER A 309 -12.30 2.03 18.11
CA SER A 309 -13.61 1.83 17.49
C SER A 309 -14.52 0.97 18.36
N SER A 310 -15.80 1.33 18.39
CA SER A 310 -16.85 0.57 19.07
C SER A 310 -18.15 0.68 18.29
N GLN A 311 -18.63 -0.47 17.81
CA GLN A 311 -19.92 -0.57 17.14
C GLN A 311 -21.08 -0.29 18.10
N ASP A 312 -20.97 -0.72 19.36
CA ASP A 312 -22.00 -0.53 20.39
C ASP A 312 -22.19 0.94 20.75
N LEU A 313 -21.11 1.73 20.73
CA LEU A 313 -21.13 3.15 21.04
C LEU A 313 -21.35 4.03 19.79
N GLN A 314 -21.24 3.46 18.58
CA GLN A 314 -21.14 4.23 17.33
C GLN A 314 -20.04 5.30 17.42
N VAL A 315 -18.87 4.89 17.90
CA VAL A 315 -17.70 5.75 18.07
C VAL A 315 -16.58 5.20 17.23
N ASP A 316 -16.06 6.07 16.36
CA ASP A 316 -14.76 5.91 15.71
C ASP A 316 -13.91 7.13 16.09
N LEU A 317 -12.83 6.89 16.81
CA LEU A 317 -11.91 7.91 17.29
C LEU A 317 -10.49 7.57 16.85
N GLU A 318 -9.83 8.52 16.20
CA GLU A 318 -8.42 8.45 15.83
C GLU A 318 -7.68 9.57 16.54
N ALA A 319 -6.69 9.22 17.36
CA ALA A 319 -5.76 10.16 17.96
C ALA A 319 -4.36 9.90 17.38
N THR A 320 -3.80 10.88 16.68
CA THR A 320 -2.43 10.83 16.15
C THR A 320 -1.54 11.79 16.92
N ILE A 321 -0.47 11.26 17.50
CA ILE A 321 0.58 12.02 18.18
C ILE A 321 1.79 12.05 17.26
N SER A 322 2.21 13.24 16.83
CA SER A 322 3.47 13.43 16.11
C SER A 322 4.54 13.87 17.09
N ILE A 323 5.72 13.23 17.03
CA ILE A 323 6.85 13.48 17.92
C ILE A 323 7.97 14.13 17.11
N THR A 324 8.52 15.23 17.63
CA THR A 324 9.68 15.92 17.06
C THR A 324 10.81 15.92 18.08
N ILE A 325 11.82 15.09 17.84
CA ILE A 325 13.05 15.04 18.63
C ILE A 325 14.05 16.01 17.98
N ASN A 326 14.48 17.02 18.73
CA ASN A 326 15.50 18.00 18.32
C ASN A 326 16.92 17.51 18.61
#